data_AF-A0A519H1M5-F1
#
_entry.id   AF-A0A519H1M5-F1
#
_cell.length_a   1.000
_cell.length_b   1.000
_cell.length_c   1.000
_cell.angle_alpha   90.00
_cell.angle_beta   90.00
_cell.angle_gamma   90.00
#
_symmetry.space_group_name_H-M   'P 1'
#
loop_
_entity.id
_entity.type
_entity.pdbx_description
1 polymer ?
#
loop_
_entity_poly.entity_id
_entity_poly.type
_entity_poly.pdbx_seq_one_letter_code
_entity_poly.pdbx_strand_id
1 'polypeptide(L)'
;MTARGTPVTQTAPSPVIPVPAVAAPPAGRPHHPRTASATRHRTTGIVLAVVSALAFSSSGPLIKPLLEAGWSLSAALFVRMGIAGLLLSPALVRAVVRERAFLRRHGLSLLLFGLVPVAGCQLLFFAAMQRMPVAVALLIQYLAPVFLVAYVWLRTRRAPSRLVVIGSIVAIAGLVLVVDISGARFDLLGTLFALGAAVCVCVY
;
A
#
# COMPACT_ATOMS: atom_id res chain seq x y z
N MET A 1 -81.26 39.14 -48.79
CA MET A 1 -80.69 38.50 -47.57
C MET A 1 -79.72 37.43 -48.03
N THR A 2 -78.42 37.74 -48.12
CA THR A 2 -77.37 37.45 -47.11
C THR A 2 -77.11 35.93 -47.01
N ALA A 3 -75.93 35.39 -47.30
CA ALA A 3 -74.59 35.90 -47.05
C ALA A 3 -73.53 35.23 -47.96
N ARG A 4 -72.50 36.02 -48.32
CA ARG A 4 -71.18 35.51 -48.74
C ARG A 4 -70.46 34.98 -47.49
N GLY A 5 -70.10 33.70 -47.48
CA GLY A 5 -69.32 33.06 -46.42
C GLY A 5 -67.99 32.54 -46.96
N THR A 6 -66.95 33.35 -46.76
CA THR A 6 -65.52 33.06 -46.52
C THR A 6 -64.82 31.86 -47.20
N PRO A 7 -63.69 32.09 -47.92
CA PRO A 7 -62.84 31.01 -48.42
C PRO A 7 -62.11 30.30 -47.27
N VAL A 8 -62.14 28.97 -47.30
CA VAL A 8 -61.40 28.10 -46.36
C VAL A 8 -59.90 28.27 -46.60
N THR A 9 -59.20 28.79 -45.59
CA THR A 9 -57.74 28.95 -45.57
C THR A 9 -57.08 27.58 -45.67
N GLN A 10 -56.45 27.32 -46.81
CA GLN A 10 -55.61 26.17 -47.08
C GLN A 10 -54.35 26.24 -46.19
N THR A 11 -54.30 25.44 -45.14
CA THR A 11 -53.10 25.29 -44.30
C THR A 11 -52.00 24.58 -45.11
N ALA A 12 -50.94 25.30 -45.42
CA ALA A 12 -49.75 24.79 -46.09
C ALA A 12 -49.09 23.66 -45.26
N PRO A 13 -48.58 22.58 -45.88
CA PRO A 13 -47.76 21.60 -45.19
C PRO A 13 -46.44 22.23 -44.72
N SER A 14 -46.05 21.96 -43.48
CA SER A 14 -44.82 22.45 -42.86
C SER A 14 -43.59 22.00 -43.67
N PRO A 15 -42.58 22.86 -43.89
CA PRO A 15 -41.36 22.45 -44.58
C PRO A 15 -40.61 21.44 -43.71
N VAL A 16 -40.45 20.22 -44.22
CA VAL A 16 -39.57 19.21 -43.64
C VAL A 16 -38.14 19.71 -43.80
N ILE A 17 -37.56 20.21 -42.72
CA ILE A 17 -36.14 20.60 -42.68
C ILE A 17 -35.32 19.31 -42.83
N PRO A 18 -34.43 19.19 -43.83
CA PRO A 18 -33.54 18.04 -43.94
C PRO A 18 -32.56 18.07 -42.77
N VAL A 19 -32.59 17.04 -41.92
CA VAL A 19 -31.55 16.84 -40.91
C VAL A 19 -30.24 16.53 -41.65
N PRO A 20 -29.15 17.29 -41.44
CA PRO A 20 -27.89 16.99 -42.08
C PRO A 20 -27.40 15.62 -41.59
N ALA A 21 -27.10 14.73 -42.53
CA ALA A 21 -26.52 13.42 -42.24
C ALA A 21 -25.20 13.62 -41.50
N VAL A 22 -25.19 13.28 -40.20
CA VAL A 22 -23.97 13.19 -39.41
C VAL A 22 -23.11 12.11 -40.06
N ALA A 23 -22.00 12.53 -40.66
CA ALA A 23 -21.00 11.64 -41.21
C ALA A 23 -20.54 10.66 -40.11
N ALA A 24 -20.67 9.37 -40.38
CA ALA A 24 -20.18 8.32 -39.49
C ALA A 24 -18.66 8.49 -39.29
N PRO A 25 -18.14 8.40 -38.06
CA PRO A 25 -16.70 8.46 -37.82
C PRO A 25 -16.01 7.28 -38.51
N PRO A 26 -14.80 7.48 -39.09
CA PRO A 26 -14.09 6.42 -39.79
C PRO A 26 -13.84 5.24 -38.86
N ALA A 27 -14.13 4.03 -39.35
CA ALA A 27 -13.95 2.77 -38.63
C ALA A 27 -12.57 2.73 -37.96
N GLY A 28 -12.58 2.78 -36.63
CA GLY A 28 -11.38 2.65 -35.82
C GLY A 28 -10.67 1.35 -36.16
N ARG A 29 -9.37 1.45 -36.44
CA ARG A 29 -8.50 0.28 -36.62
C ARG A 29 -8.74 -0.69 -35.46
N PRO A 30 -8.88 -2.01 -35.71
CA PRO A 30 -9.09 -2.96 -34.63
C PRO A 30 -7.95 -2.82 -33.61
N HIS A 31 -8.30 -2.40 -32.40
CA HIS A 31 -7.39 -2.47 -31.26
C HIS A 31 -7.19 -3.95 -30.94
N HIS A 32 -6.13 -4.56 -31.48
CA HIS A 32 -5.67 -5.84 -30.98
C HIS A 32 -5.28 -5.66 -29.51
N PRO A 33 -5.97 -6.28 -28.54
CA PRO A 33 -5.50 -6.28 -27.17
C PRO A 33 -4.15 -6.99 -27.16
N ARG A 34 -3.10 -6.29 -26.71
CA ARG A 34 -1.75 -6.83 -26.51
C ARG A 34 -1.78 -7.86 -25.37
N THR A 35 -2.34 -9.03 -25.62
CA THR A 35 -2.51 -10.13 -24.64
C THR A 35 -1.21 -10.88 -24.36
N ALA A 36 -0.23 -10.83 -25.27
CA ALA A 36 1.05 -11.52 -25.12
C ALA A 36 1.96 -10.96 -24.01
N SER A 37 1.82 -9.67 -23.64
CA SER A 37 2.60 -9.06 -22.54
C SER A 37 2.02 -9.34 -21.16
N ALA A 38 0.73 -9.69 -21.07
CA ALA A 38 0.05 -9.91 -19.79
C ALA A 38 0.41 -11.26 -19.16
N THR A 39 0.54 -12.32 -19.96
CA THR A 39 0.92 -13.66 -19.49
C THR A 39 2.36 -13.72 -18.99
N ARG A 40 3.31 -13.10 -19.70
CA ARG A 40 4.73 -13.05 -19.27
C ARG A 40 4.90 -12.33 -17.93
N HIS A 41 4.18 -11.22 -17.73
CA HIS A 41 4.19 -10.50 -16.45
C HIS A 41 3.51 -11.27 -15.32
N ARG A 42 2.48 -12.08 -15.62
CA ARG A 42 1.81 -12.93 -14.61
C ARG A 42 2.73 -14.04 -14.11
N THR A 43 3.45 -14.73 -15.01
CA THR A 43 4.38 -15.80 -14.63
C THR A 43 5.60 -15.25 -13.87
N THR A 44 6.18 -14.13 -14.32
CA THR A 44 7.26 -13.46 -13.56
C THR A 44 6.77 -13.00 -12.18
N GLY A 45 5.54 -12.48 -12.08
CA GLY A 45 4.96 -12.08 -10.80
C GLY A 45 4.75 -13.25 -9.84
N ILE A 46 4.28 -14.40 -10.34
CA ILE A 46 4.12 -15.63 -9.54
C ILE A 46 5.48 -16.17 -9.09
N VAL A 47 6.47 -16.24 -9.99
CA VAL A 47 7.83 -16.67 -9.64
C VAL A 47 8.44 -15.75 -8.59
N LEU A 48 8.32 -14.43 -8.76
CA LEU A 48 8.77 -13.46 -7.76
C LEU A 48 8.06 -13.66 -6.42
N ALA A 49 6.73 -13.83 -6.42
CA ALA A 49 5.97 -14.07 -5.20
C ALA A 49 6.40 -15.35 -4.48
N VAL A 50 6.64 -16.45 -5.21
CA VAL A 50 7.13 -17.71 -4.64
C VAL A 50 8.54 -17.55 -4.09
N VAL A 51 9.46 -16.91 -4.83
CA VAL A 51 10.81 -16.63 -4.34
C VAL A 51 10.79 -15.75 -3.10
N SER A 52 9.93 -14.73 -3.06
CA SER A 52 9.73 -13.88 -1.87
C SER A 52 9.19 -14.68 -0.69
N ALA A 53 8.20 -15.55 -0.90
CA ALA A 53 7.64 -16.39 0.14
C ALA A 53 8.67 -17.37 0.71
N LEU A 54 9.46 -18.02 -0.16
CA LEU A 54 10.54 -18.91 0.25
C LEU A 54 11.62 -18.16 1.03
N ALA A 55 12.09 -17.01 0.52
CA ALA A 55 13.08 -16.17 1.21
C ALA A 55 12.56 -15.66 2.57
N PHE A 56 11.27 -15.34 2.65
CA PHE A 56 10.64 -14.92 3.90
C PHE A 56 10.57 -16.08 4.90
N SER A 57 10.15 -17.27 4.45
CA SER A 57 10.08 -18.47 5.29
C SER A 57 11.44 -18.90 5.83
N SER A 58 12.51 -18.74 5.07
CA SER A 58 13.88 -19.06 5.51
C SER A 58 14.36 -18.17 6.67
N SER A 59 13.77 -16.99 6.89
CA SER A 59 14.20 -16.09 7.96
C SER A 59 13.96 -16.65 9.37
N GLY A 60 12.89 -17.43 9.57
CA GLY A 60 12.54 -17.99 10.88
C GLY A 60 13.55 -19.00 11.40
N PRO A 61 13.87 -20.07 10.63
CA PRO A 61 14.84 -21.09 11.04
C PRO A 61 16.25 -20.56 11.30
N LEU A 62 16.65 -19.46 10.65
CA LEU A 62 17.98 -18.87 10.79
C LEU A 62 18.18 -18.11 12.11
N ILE A 63 17.10 -17.66 12.76
CA ILE A 63 17.22 -16.81 13.95
C ILE A 63 17.71 -17.58 15.17
N LYS A 64 17.20 -18.80 15.41
CA LYS A 64 17.59 -19.60 16.58
C LYS A 64 19.11 -19.88 16.66
N PRO A 65 19.75 -20.41 15.60
CA PRO A 65 21.20 -20.63 15.61
C PRO A 65 22.01 -19.35 15.79
N LEU A 66 21.55 -18.22 15.24
CA LEU A 66 22.21 -16.92 15.42
C LEU A 66 22.18 -16.48 16.89
N LEU A 67 21.03 -16.62 17.55
CA LEU A 67 20.89 -16.30 18.97
C LEU A 67 21.75 -17.24 19.84
N GLU A 68 21.80 -18.54 19.52
CA GLU A 68 22.68 -19.51 20.19
C GLU A 68 24.17 -19.21 19.97
N ALA A 69 24.54 -18.66 18.81
CA ALA A 69 25.88 -18.16 18.52
C ALA A 69 26.22 -16.83 19.24
N GLY A 70 25.35 -16.35 20.13
CA GLY A 70 25.55 -15.14 20.93
C GLY A 70 25.22 -13.83 20.20
N TRP A 71 24.62 -13.89 19.01
CA TRP A 71 24.17 -12.66 18.35
C TRP A 71 22.98 -12.06 19.10
N SER A 72 23.00 -10.75 19.28
CA SER A 72 21.78 -10.04 19.66
C SER A 72 20.80 -10.01 18.49
N LEU A 73 19.50 -10.14 18.78
CA LEU A 73 18.43 -9.99 17.77
C LEU A 73 18.58 -8.65 17.01
N SER A 74 19.04 -7.61 17.71
CA SER A 74 19.29 -6.30 17.16
C SER A 74 20.43 -6.25 16.14
N ALA A 75 21.55 -6.91 16.43
CA ALA A 75 22.66 -6.97 15.48
C ALA A 75 22.25 -7.71 14.20
N ALA A 76 21.51 -8.82 14.34
CA ALA A 76 21.01 -9.60 13.21
C ALA A 76 20.09 -8.77 12.29
N LEU A 77 19.16 -8.01 12.86
CA LEU A 77 18.26 -7.13 12.10
C LEU A 77 19.03 -6.00 11.40
N PHE A 78 20.00 -5.39 12.08
CA PHE A 78 20.78 -4.29 11.51
C PHE A 78 21.63 -4.76 10.31
N VAL A 79 22.32 -5.91 10.45
CA VAL A 79 23.09 -6.51 9.37
C VAL A 79 22.20 -6.86 8.19
N ARG A 80 21.01 -7.43 8.43
CA ARG A 80 20.04 -7.75 7.38
C ARG A 80 19.62 -6.50 6.58
N MET A 81 19.34 -5.39 7.26
CA MET A 81 18.97 -4.13 6.60
C MET A 81 20.15 -3.53 5.81
N GLY A 82 21.36 -3.63 6.35
CA GLY A 82 22.59 -3.25 5.64
C GLY A 82 22.79 -4.05 4.36
N ILE A 83 22.63 -5.37 4.41
CA ILE A 83 22.72 -6.27 3.25
C ILE A 83 21.63 -5.93 2.22
N ALA A 84 20.38 -5.71 2.67
CA ALA A 84 19.30 -5.31 1.79
C ALA A 84 19.63 -3.99 1.07
N GLY A 85 20.09 -2.97 1.79
CA GLY A 85 20.53 -1.71 1.22
C GLY A 85 21.65 -1.88 0.20
N LEU A 86 22.64 -2.73 0.49
CA LEU A 86 23.76 -3.01 -0.41
C LEU A 86 23.30 -3.72 -1.69
N LEU A 87 22.40 -4.70 -1.58
CA LEU A 87 21.82 -5.40 -2.72
C LEU A 87 20.96 -4.51 -3.62
N LEU A 88 20.25 -3.52 -3.03
CA LEU A 88 19.45 -2.54 -3.77
C LEU A 88 20.29 -1.39 -4.34
N SER A 89 21.48 -1.12 -3.80
CA SER A 89 22.37 -0.04 -4.24
C SER A 89 22.72 -0.04 -5.75
N PRO A 90 23.02 -1.16 -6.43
CA PRO A 90 23.29 -1.14 -7.87
C PRO A 90 22.06 -0.76 -8.70
N ALA A 91 20.84 -1.10 -8.25
CA ALA A 91 19.61 -0.68 -8.92
C ALA A 91 19.43 0.85 -8.83
N LEU A 92 19.73 1.43 -7.66
CA LEU A 92 19.72 2.88 -7.47
C LEU A 92 20.76 3.57 -8.36
N VAL A 93 22.00 3.07 -8.40
CA VAL A 93 23.06 3.62 -9.26
C VAL A 93 22.65 3.58 -10.73
N ARG A 94 22.09 2.46 -11.21
CA ARG A 94 21.58 2.37 -12.59
C ARG A 94 20.47 3.37 -12.88
N ALA A 95 19.54 3.57 -11.94
CA ALA A 95 18.45 4.53 -12.10
C ALA A 95 18.97 5.98 -12.21
N VAL A 96 19.95 6.34 -11.38
CA VAL A 96 20.59 7.67 -11.38
C VAL A 96 21.44 7.90 -12.63
N VAL A 97 22.16 6.89 -13.09
CA VAL A 97 22.98 6.96 -14.32
C VAL A 97 22.08 7.13 -15.56
N ARG A 98 20.92 6.45 -15.59
CA ARG A 98 19.99 6.50 -16.72
C ARG A 98 19.24 7.84 -16.80
N GLU A 99 18.91 8.44 -15.68
CA GLU A 99 18.25 9.75 -15.63
C GLU A 99 18.83 10.59 -14.49
N ARG A 100 19.74 11.54 -14.80
CA ARG A 100 20.37 12.37 -13.76
C ARG A 100 19.38 13.27 -13.00
N ALA A 101 18.23 13.57 -13.61
CA ALA A 101 17.13 14.30 -12.95
C ALA A 101 16.30 13.42 -12.00
N PHE A 102 16.49 12.09 -12.02
CA PHE A 102 15.76 11.14 -11.17
C PHE A 102 15.88 11.49 -9.70
N LEU A 103 17.10 11.80 -9.24
CA LEU A 103 17.36 12.13 -7.84
C LEU A 103 16.76 13.48 -7.43
N ARG A 104 16.67 14.44 -8.34
CA ARG A 104 16.01 15.73 -8.06
C ARG A 104 14.49 15.61 -7.98
N ARG A 105 13.89 14.72 -8.77
CA ARG A 105 12.43 14.50 -8.81
C ARG A 105 11.93 13.55 -7.72
N HIS A 106 12.65 12.45 -7.51
CA HIS A 106 12.22 11.35 -6.64
C HIS A 106 13.09 11.18 -5.41
N GLY A 107 14.24 11.87 -5.32
CA GLY A 107 15.17 11.70 -4.20
C GLY A 107 14.55 12.03 -2.85
N LEU A 108 13.67 13.04 -2.76
CA LEU A 108 12.94 13.33 -1.53
C LEU A 108 11.98 12.19 -1.14
N SER A 109 11.24 11.62 -2.10
CA SER A 109 10.37 10.46 -1.83
C SER A 109 11.18 9.22 -1.45
N LEU A 110 12.30 8.97 -2.12
CA LEU A 110 13.20 7.85 -1.83
C LEU A 110 13.84 8.01 -0.44
N LEU A 111 14.23 9.23 -0.09
CA LEU A 111 14.75 9.57 1.22
C LEU A 111 13.68 9.38 2.29
N LEU A 112 12.47 9.93 2.10
CA LEU A 112 11.36 9.78 3.04
C LEU A 112 10.98 8.31 3.23
N PHE A 113 10.95 7.52 2.16
CA PHE A 113 10.69 6.09 2.22
C PHE A 113 11.82 5.32 2.93
N GLY A 114 13.08 5.65 2.70
CA GLY A 114 14.19 5.05 3.44
C GLY A 114 14.22 5.47 4.92
N LEU A 115 13.87 6.72 5.22
CA LEU A 115 14.05 7.30 6.53
C LEU A 115 12.87 7.00 7.47
N VAL A 116 11.64 7.08 6.97
CA VAL A 116 10.43 6.97 7.82
C VAL A 116 10.10 5.51 8.10
N PRO A 117 9.67 4.69 7.12
CA PRO A 117 9.29 3.32 7.41
C PRO A 117 10.47 2.37 7.59
N VAL A 118 11.61 2.56 6.90
CA VAL A 118 12.73 1.61 7.02
C VAL A 118 13.61 1.94 8.23
N ALA A 119 14.26 3.11 8.26
CA ALA A 119 15.13 3.49 9.36
C ALA A 119 14.34 3.84 10.64
N GLY A 120 13.27 4.62 10.52
CA GLY A 120 12.45 5.06 11.64
C GLY A 120 11.81 3.90 12.38
N CYS A 121 11.20 2.93 11.68
CA CYS A 121 10.67 1.73 12.31
C CYS A 121 11.75 0.99 13.10
N GLN A 122 12.94 0.83 12.50
CA GLN A 122 14.03 0.09 13.12
C GLN A 122 14.54 0.78 14.39
N LEU A 123 14.76 2.10 14.35
CA LEU A 123 15.21 2.90 15.49
C LEU A 123 14.18 2.89 16.62
N LEU A 124 12.90 3.10 16.30
CA LEU A 124 11.81 3.12 17.27
C LEU A 124 11.60 1.73 17.90
N PHE A 125 11.68 0.67 17.09
CA PHE A 125 11.60 -0.69 17.60
C PHE A 125 12.78 -1.03 18.52
N PHE A 126 14.00 -0.61 18.18
CA PHE A 126 15.15 -0.76 19.08
C PHE A 126 14.98 0.00 20.39
N ALA A 127 14.50 1.25 20.34
CA ALA A 127 14.21 2.03 21.52
C ALA A 127 13.14 1.38 22.41
N ALA A 128 12.12 0.75 21.80
CA ALA A 128 11.11 -0.02 22.53
C ALA A 128 11.71 -1.26 23.21
N MET A 129 12.55 -2.03 22.51
CA MET A 129 13.16 -3.25 23.06
C MET A 129 14.12 -3.00 24.24
N GLN A 130 14.67 -1.79 24.38
CA GLN A 130 15.46 -1.44 25.57
C GLN A 130 14.59 -1.20 26.81
N ARG A 131 13.27 -1.02 26.63
CA ARG A 131 12.32 -0.62 27.67
C ARG A 131 11.32 -1.72 28.01
N MET A 132 11.04 -2.62 27.07
CA MET A 132 10.08 -3.71 27.24
C MET A 132 10.53 -5.00 26.56
N PRO A 133 9.93 -6.15 26.93
CA PRO A 133 10.19 -7.41 26.23
C PRO A 133 9.85 -7.34 24.74
N VAL A 134 10.68 -7.96 23.91
CA VAL A 134 10.53 -7.99 22.44
C VAL A 134 9.14 -8.47 22.00
N ALA A 135 8.59 -9.47 22.69
CA ALA A 135 7.27 -10.01 22.39
C ALA A 135 6.16 -8.95 22.52
N VAL A 136 6.21 -8.12 23.56
CA VAL A 136 5.22 -7.04 23.77
C VAL A 136 5.35 -5.96 22.70
N ALA A 137 6.59 -5.60 22.32
CA ALA A 137 6.83 -4.62 21.26
C ALA A 137 6.31 -5.09 19.89
N LEU A 138 6.56 -6.36 19.52
CA LEU A 138 6.05 -6.96 18.29
C LEU A 138 4.53 -7.02 18.26
N LEU A 139 3.93 -7.31 19.40
CA LEU A 139 2.50 -7.36 19.56
C LEU A 139 1.88 -5.98 19.27
N ILE A 140 2.40 -4.91 19.88
CA ILE A 140 1.98 -3.54 19.54
C ILE A 140 2.18 -3.25 18.04
N GLN A 141 3.26 -3.76 17.43
CA GLN A 141 3.52 -3.57 16.01
C GLN A 141 2.50 -4.26 15.10
N TYR A 142 1.88 -5.36 15.54
CA TYR A 142 0.77 -6.00 14.83
C TYR A 142 -0.51 -5.16 14.79
N LEU A 143 -0.57 -3.99 15.45
CA LEU A 143 -1.64 -3.01 15.22
C LEU A 143 -1.47 -2.21 13.94
N ALA A 144 -0.31 -2.24 13.27
CA ALA A 144 -0.08 -1.45 12.06
C ALA A 144 -1.18 -1.61 10.98
N PRO A 145 -1.71 -2.83 10.70
CA PRO A 145 -2.83 -3.00 9.76
C PRO A 145 -4.13 -2.33 10.24
N VAL A 146 -4.39 -2.31 11.55
CA VAL A 146 -5.54 -1.63 12.14
C VAL A 146 -5.39 -0.12 11.97
N PHE A 147 -4.20 0.42 12.22
CA PHE A 147 -3.90 1.83 11.97
C PHE A 147 -4.05 2.19 10.49
N LEU A 148 -3.64 1.31 9.58
CA LEU A 148 -3.82 1.51 8.15
C LEU A 148 -5.30 1.59 7.77
N VAL A 149 -6.12 0.66 8.26
CA VAL A 149 -7.58 0.69 8.04
C VAL A 149 -8.18 1.99 8.57
N ALA A 150 -7.83 2.38 9.80
CA ALA A 150 -8.32 3.60 10.42
C ALA A 150 -7.89 4.85 9.64
N TYR A 151 -6.64 4.91 9.20
CA TYR A 151 -6.09 6.01 8.40
C TYR A 151 -6.79 6.13 7.04
N VAL A 152 -6.97 5.01 6.34
CA VAL A 152 -7.69 4.97 5.05
C VAL A 152 -9.14 5.41 5.24
N TRP A 153 -9.81 4.94 6.29
CA TRP A 153 -11.18 5.36 6.61
C TRP A 153 -11.26 6.86 6.89
N LEU A 154 -10.34 7.41 7.68
CA LEU A 154 -10.30 8.83 8.00
C LEU A 154 -10.04 9.68 6.74
N ARG A 155 -9.13 9.24 5.87
CA ARG A 155 -8.76 9.95 4.63
C ARG A 155 -9.87 9.90 3.58
N THR A 156 -10.49 8.74 3.39
CA THR A 156 -11.51 8.54 2.34
C THR A 156 -12.92 8.86 2.79
N ARG A 157 -13.16 8.92 4.12
CA ARG A 157 -14.48 9.01 4.77
C ARG A 157 -15.50 7.98 4.28
N ARG A 158 -15.05 6.91 3.62
CA ARG A 158 -15.87 5.79 3.18
C ARG A 158 -15.74 4.67 4.19
N ALA A 159 -16.87 4.25 4.76
CA ALA A 159 -16.88 3.20 5.77
C ALA A 159 -16.22 1.92 5.23
N PRO A 160 -15.25 1.34 5.95
CA PRO A 160 -14.67 0.05 5.57
C PRO A 160 -15.74 -1.04 5.59
N SER A 161 -15.52 -2.12 4.82
CA SER A 161 -16.48 -3.22 4.78
C SER A 161 -16.64 -3.84 6.18
N ARG A 162 -17.83 -4.40 6.46
CA ARG A 162 -18.11 -5.05 7.75
C ARG A 162 -17.08 -6.12 8.11
N LEU A 163 -16.57 -6.85 7.10
CA LEU A 163 -15.50 -7.84 7.25
C LEU A 163 -14.19 -7.24 7.78
N VAL A 164 -13.78 -6.08 7.27
CA VAL A 164 -12.56 -5.39 7.73
C VAL A 164 -12.72 -4.93 9.16
N VAL A 165 -13.89 -4.37 9.52
CA VAL A 165 -14.18 -3.93 10.89
C VAL A 165 -14.16 -5.11 11.87
N ILE A 166 -14.84 -6.21 11.53
CA ILE A 166 -14.85 -7.42 12.36
C ILE A 166 -13.43 -7.97 12.51
N GLY A 167 -12.66 -8.06 11.42
CA GLY A 167 -11.27 -8.51 11.45
C GLY A 167 -10.38 -7.62 12.32
N SER A 168 -10.55 -6.29 12.26
CA SER A 168 -9.83 -5.35 13.13
C SER A 168 -10.20 -5.54 14.60
N ILE A 169 -11.48 -5.71 14.94
CA ILE A 169 -11.92 -5.96 16.33
C ILE A 169 -11.33 -7.27 16.85
N VAL A 170 -11.37 -8.35 16.07
CA VAL A 170 -10.79 -9.64 16.45
C VAL A 170 -9.29 -9.55 16.65
N ALA A 171 -8.57 -8.83 15.78
CA ALA A 171 -7.13 -8.60 15.91
C ALA A 171 -6.78 -7.83 17.19
N ILE A 172 -7.53 -6.76 17.51
CA ILE A 172 -7.34 -5.98 18.75
C ILE A 172 -7.63 -6.86 19.97
N ALA A 173 -8.72 -7.65 19.95
CA ALA A 173 -9.08 -8.53 21.05
C ALA A 173 -8.00 -9.59 21.30
N GLY A 174 -7.56 -10.29 20.26
CA GLY A 174 -6.46 -11.25 20.34
C GLY A 174 -5.18 -10.60 20.87
N LEU A 175 -4.96 -9.32 20.57
CA LEU A 175 -3.83 -8.58 21.12
C LEU A 175 -3.92 -8.37 22.63
N VAL A 176 -5.07 -7.90 23.11
CA VAL A 176 -5.33 -7.63 24.53
C VAL A 176 -5.17 -8.92 25.35
N LEU A 177 -5.56 -10.06 24.80
CA LEU A 177 -5.36 -11.38 25.41
C LEU A 177 -3.88 -11.78 25.53
N VAL A 178 -3.00 -11.31 24.63
CA VAL A 178 -1.57 -11.63 24.65
C VAL A 178 -0.75 -10.60 25.43
N VAL A 179 -1.19 -9.34 25.52
CA VAL A 179 -0.58 -8.35 26.41
C VAL A 179 -0.84 -8.81 27.83
N ASP A 180 0.19 -9.32 28.50
CA ASP A 180 0.13 -9.61 29.93
C ASP A 180 -0.01 -8.30 30.72
N ILE A 181 -1.25 -7.87 30.97
CA ILE A 181 -1.60 -6.67 31.75
C ILE A 181 -1.23 -6.84 33.23
N SER A 182 -0.93 -8.07 33.66
CA SER A 182 -0.82 -8.43 35.08
C SER A 182 0.62 -8.41 35.63
N GLY A 183 1.67 -8.48 34.81
CA GLY A 183 3.05 -8.60 35.30
C GLY A 183 4.08 -7.59 34.75
N ALA A 184 3.80 -6.90 33.65
CA ALA A 184 4.76 -5.96 33.08
C ALA A 184 4.62 -4.57 33.72
N ARG A 185 5.69 -4.08 34.37
CA ARG A 185 5.85 -2.64 34.68
C ARG A 185 5.54 -1.85 33.41
N PHE A 186 4.42 -1.14 33.41
CA PHE A 186 3.93 -0.42 32.23
C PHE A 186 4.91 0.71 31.90
N ASP A 187 5.81 0.49 30.94
CA ASP A 187 6.75 1.51 30.47
C ASP A 187 6.09 2.31 29.34
N LEU A 188 5.57 3.49 29.70
CA LEU A 188 4.90 4.41 28.79
C LEU A 188 5.81 4.81 27.62
N LEU A 189 7.11 5.01 27.87
CA LEU A 189 8.05 5.41 26.83
C LEU A 189 8.28 4.26 25.84
N GLY A 190 8.46 3.04 26.33
CA GLY A 190 8.52 1.86 25.48
C GLY A 190 7.28 1.75 24.58
N THR A 191 6.10 1.94 25.16
CA THR A 191 4.82 1.84 24.44
C THR A 191 4.71 2.88 23.33
N LEU A 192 5.11 4.12 23.61
CA LEU A 192 5.14 5.20 22.61
C LEU A 192 6.10 4.89 21.46
N PHE A 193 7.28 4.33 21.75
CA PHE A 193 8.22 3.91 20.71
C PHE A 193 7.66 2.77 19.85
N ALA A 194 7.03 1.77 20.46
CA ALA A 194 6.41 0.66 19.73
C ALA A 194 5.24 1.12 18.85
N LEU A 195 4.41 2.06 19.34
CA LEU A 195 3.36 2.71 18.56
C LEU A 195 3.93 3.53 17.40
N GLY A 196 5.00 4.29 17.64
CA GLY A 196 5.70 5.01 16.58
C GLY A 196 6.21 4.06 15.49
N ALA A 197 6.79 2.92 15.87
CA ALA A 197 7.22 1.90 14.92
C ALA A 197 6.03 1.31 14.12
N ALA A 198 4.89 1.07 14.77
CA ALA A 198 3.68 0.61 14.10
C ALA A 198 3.13 1.64 13.08
N VAL A 199 3.22 2.94 13.40
CA VAL A 199 2.87 4.03 12.46
C VAL A 199 3.85 4.06 11.29
N CYS A 200 5.15 3.89 11.53
CA CYS A 200 6.14 3.75 10.45
C CYS A 200 5.77 2.60 9.49
N VAL A 201 5.38 1.43 10.02
CA VAL A 201 4.90 0.29 9.21
C VAL A 201 3.62 0.64 8.45
N CYS A 202 2.70 1.40 9.04
CA CYS A 202 1.49 1.85 8.39
C CYS A 202 1.75 2.77 7.17
N VAL A 203 2.86 3.51 7.18
CA VAL A 203 3.22 4.47 6.12
C VAL A 203 4.06 3.83 4.99
N TYR A 204 4.60 2.63 5.23
CA TYR A 204 5.37 1.85 4.23
C TYR A 204 4.49 1.40 3.06
#